data_AF-A0A2D4SMH9-F1
#
_entry.id   AF-A0A2D4SMH9-F1
#
_cell.length_a   1.000
_cell.length_b   1.000
_cell.length_c   1.000
_cell.angle_alpha   90.00
_cell.angle_beta   90.00
_cell.angle_gamma   90.00
#
_symmetry.space_group_name_H-M   'P 1'
#
loop_
_entity.id
_entity.type
_entity.pdbx_description
1 polymer ?
#
loop_
_entity_poly.entity_id
_entity_poly.type
_entity_poly.pdbx_seq_one_letter_code
_entity_poly.pdbx_strand_id
1 'polypeptide(L)'
;MRLLTFVRYYCVDEMKKLSELSKILVVHLEDGIIEGVLCDCILDLNTLDVMGWSYKKEGFFSEDAFVWAQDIRIGKEVAFIQKSSKKPTELDQWHCWGKKIRKNPVIDRTGKDFGHVRDILLRDDFAFLEGIEIEDGLYIECSDDISIRNTVVVVSPNVTIHEESSCDEDSSWWGRLLGKDS
;
A
#
# COMPACT_ATOMS: atom_id res chain seq x y z
N MET A 1 28.16 -17.72 -19.87
CA MET A 1 26.73 -17.44 -19.60
C MET A 1 26.69 -16.51 -18.40
N ARG A 2 26.53 -15.19 -18.59
CA ARG A 2 26.56 -14.20 -17.50
C ARG A 2 25.11 -13.98 -17.03
N LEU A 3 24.86 -14.21 -15.73
CA LEU A 3 23.62 -13.82 -15.09
C LEU A 3 23.50 -12.29 -15.15
N LEU A 4 22.45 -11.81 -15.80
CA LEU A 4 21.98 -10.43 -15.64
C LEU A 4 21.27 -10.37 -14.29
N THR A 5 22.00 -9.97 -13.25
CA THR A 5 21.38 -9.49 -12.01
C THR A 5 20.80 -8.13 -12.33
N PHE A 6 19.51 -8.07 -12.64
CA PHE A 6 18.78 -6.81 -12.73
C PHE A 6 18.67 -6.24 -11.32
N VAL A 7 19.52 -5.25 -11.02
CA VAL A 7 19.29 -4.35 -9.88
C VAL A 7 18.09 -3.51 -10.29
N ARG A 8 16.89 -3.87 -9.82
CA ARG A 8 15.74 -2.98 -9.92
C ARG A 8 15.98 -1.84 -8.95
N TYR A 9 16.27 -0.66 -9.49
CA TYR A 9 16.15 0.59 -8.74
C TYR A 9 14.64 0.86 -8.65
N TYR A 10 14.05 0.55 -7.50
CA TYR A 10 12.66 0.94 -7.24
C TYR A 10 12.65 2.32 -6.62
N CYS A 11 11.93 3.22 -7.27
CA CYS A 11 11.63 4.51 -6.71
C CYS A 11 10.36 4.35 -5.86
N VAL A 12 10.39 4.75 -4.58
CA VAL A 12 9.21 4.77 -3.71
C VAL A 12 8.05 5.57 -4.35
N ASP A 13 8.36 6.46 -5.30
CA ASP A 13 7.42 7.20 -6.14
C ASP A 13 6.45 6.32 -6.96
N GLU A 14 6.79 5.06 -7.23
CA GLU A 14 5.90 4.14 -7.96
C GLU A 14 4.86 3.49 -7.04
N MET A 15 5.14 3.35 -5.74
CA MET A 15 4.21 2.80 -4.77
C MET A 15 3.08 3.78 -4.43
N LYS A 16 1.97 3.27 -3.90
CA LYS A 16 0.79 4.05 -3.54
C LYS A 16 0.50 3.89 -2.05
N LYS A 17 0.47 4.98 -1.30
CA LYS A 17 0.18 4.88 0.14
C LYS A 17 -1.32 4.64 0.34
N LEU A 18 -1.68 3.81 1.31
CA LEU A 18 -3.09 3.57 1.64
C LEU A 18 -3.83 4.88 2.00
N SER A 19 -3.13 5.87 2.58
CA SER A 19 -3.72 7.17 2.89
C SER A 19 -4.18 7.95 1.65
N GLU A 20 -3.60 7.65 0.49
CA GLU A 20 -3.94 8.29 -0.78
C GLU A 20 -5.21 7.73 -1.42
N LEU A 21 -5.73 6.59 -0.95
CA LEU A 21 -6.98 6.03 -1.47
C LEU A 21 -8.15 7.02 -1.40
N SER A 22 -8.15 7.92 -0.41
CA SER A 22 -9.17 8.96 -0.26
C SER A 22 -9.23 9.97 -1.42
N LYS A 23 -8.22 9.98 -2.30
CA LYS A 23 -8.19 10.76 -3.54
C LYS A 23 -8.87 10.04 -4.71
N ILE A 24 -9.21 8.75 -4.56
CA ILE A 24 -9.78 7.91 -5.63
C ILE A 24 -11.30 7.86 -5.49
N LEU A 25 -12.00 8.40 -6.49
CA LEU A 25 -13.45 8.38 -6.58
C LEU A 25 -13.94 6.98 -6.95
N VAL A 26 -15.05 6.55 -6.35
CA VAL A 26 -15.72 5.29 -6.68
C VAL A 26 -16.92 5.58 -7.57
N VAL A 27 -16.95 4.97 -8.75
CA VAL A 27 -17.97 5.18 -9.77
C VAL A 27 -18.62 3.86 -10.14
N HIS A 28 -19.94 3.81 -10.17
CA HIS A 28 -20.66 2.63 -10.60
C HIS A 28 -20.64 2.54 -12.14
N LEU A 29 -20.21 1.37 -12.65
CA LEU A 29 -19.86 1.20 -14.08
C LEU A 29 -21.08 1.33 -15.00
N GLU A 30 -22.26 0.93 -14.53
CA GLU A 30 -23.47 0.87 -15.37
C GLU A 30 -24.10 2.24 -15.64
N ASP A 31 -24.09 3.14 -14.65
CA ASP A 31 -24.79 4.44 -14.69
C ASP A 31 -23.85 5.64 -14.57
N GLY A 32 -22.55 5.42 -14.30
CA GLY A 32 -21.55 6.47 -14.15
C GLY A 32 -21.73 7.31 -12.89
N ILE A 33 -22.55 6.87 -11.93
CA ILE A 33 -22.81 7.63 -10.71
C ILE A 33 -21.62 7.52 -9.77
N ILE A 34 -21.16 8.67 -9.27
CA ILE A 34 -20.17 8.73 -8.20
C ILE A 34 -20.85 8.28 -6.91
N GLU A 35 -20.36 7.18 -6.34
CA GLU A 35 -20.91 6.61 -5.11
C GLU A 35 -20.17 7.11 -3.87
N GLY A 36 -18.87 7.41 -3.99
CA GLY A 36 -18.04 7.74 -2.84
C GLY A 36 -16.54 7.84 -3.14
N VAL A 37 -15.72 7.66 -2.09
CA VAL A 37 -14.25 7.61 -2.19
C VAL A 37 -13.70 6.36 -1.52
N LEU A 38 -12.67 5.74 -2.13
CA LEU A 38 -11.96 4.63 -1.52
C LEU A 38 -11.34 5.07 -0.18
N CYS A 39 -11.29 4.17 0.79
CA CYS A 39 -10.79 4.56 2.10
C CYS A 39 -9.91 3.52 2.79
N ASP A 40 -10.06 2.23 2.51
CA ASP A 40 -9.29 1.15 3.14
C ASP A 40 -9.32 -0.11 2.26
N CYS A 41 -8.48 -1.09 2.54
CA CYS A 41 -8.46 -2.38 1.86
C CYS A 41 -8.39 -3.55 2.84
N ILE A 42 -8.87 -4.72 2.41
CA ILE A 42 -8.62 -5.99 3.10
C ILE A 42 -7.36 -6.60 2.51
N LEU A 43 -6.43 -7.00 3.36
CA LEU A 43 -5.22 -7.71 3.00
C LEU A 43 -5.30 -9.15 3.46
N ASP A 44 -4.85 -10.09 2.62
CA ASP A 44 -4.42 -11.41 3.04
C ASP A 44 -2.99 -11.30 3.60
N LEU A 45 -2.79 -11.60 4.87
CA LEU A 45 -1.50 -11.47 5.56
C LEU A 45 -0.50 -12.58 5.21
N ASN A 46 -0.93 -13.64 4.54
CA ASN A 46 -0.06 -14.70 4.04
C ASN A 46 0.44 -14.40 2.62
N THR A 47 -0.45 -13.98 1.73
CA THR A 47 -0.11 -13.74 0.31
C THR A 47 0.21 -12.29 0.01
N LEU A 48 -0.14 -11.37 0.91
CA LEU A 48 -0.04 -9.92 0.75
C LEU A 48 -0.96 -9.36 -0.35
N ASP A 49 -1.93 -10.17 -0.79
CA ASP A 49 -2.92 -9.77 -1.78
C ASP A 49 -3.96 -8.81 -1.17
N VAL A 50 -4.40 -7.85 -1.97
CA VAL A 50 -5.58 -7.05 -1.66
C VAL A 50 -6.83 -7.81 -2.08
N MET A 51 -7.63 -8.21 -1.10
CA MET A 51 -8.84 -9.02 -1.31
C MET A 51 -10.07 -8.17 -1.65
N GLY A 52 -10.03 -6.88 -1.32
CA GLY A 52 -11.08 -5.93 -1.67
C GLY A 52 -10.92 -4.60 -0.95
N TRP A 53 -11.84 -3.68 -1.22
CA TRP A 53 -11.75 -2.30 -0.79
C TRP A 53 -13.01 -1.82 -0.11
N SER A 54 -12.85 -1.04 0.95
CA SER A 54 -13.96 -0.26 1.51
C SER A 54 -13.93 1.16 1.01
N TYR A 55 -15.12 1.73 0.84
CA TYR A 55 -15.30 3.10 0.41
C TYR A 55 -16.40 3.76 1.23
N LYS A 56 -16.26 5.08 1.40
CA LYS A 56 -17.25 5.90 2.10
C LYS A 56 -18.22 6.44 1.07
N LYS A 57 -19.50 6.11 1.18
CA LYS A 57 -20.52 6.72 0.31
C LYS A 57 -20.66 8.20 0.62
N GLU A 58 -21.07 9.00 -0.35
CA GLU A 58 -21.48 10.38 -0.08
C GLU A 58 -22.93 10.43 0.44
N GLY A 59 -23.19 11.21 1.50
CA GLY A 59 -24.54 11.44 2.05
C GLY A 59 -24.63 11.49 3.58
N PHE A 60 -25.76 12.01 4.10
CA PHE A 60 -25.97 12.32 5.53
C PHE A 60 -26.04 11.08 6.47
N PHE A 61 -26.13 9.86 5.92
CA PHE A 61 -26.21 8.59 6.67
C PHE A 61 -25.40 7.48 6.00
N SER A 62 -24.29 7.83 5.36
CA SER A 62 -23.50 6.89 4.58
C SER A 62 -22.81 5.85 5.47
N GLU A 63 -23.26 4.60 5.40
CA GLU A 63 -22.49 3.45 5.88
C GLU A 63 -21.27 3.22 4.98
N ASP A 64 -20.17 2.72 5.57
CA ASP A 64 -19.04 2.24 4.76
C ASP A 64 -19.51 1.04 3.91
N ALA A 65 -19.27 1.14 2.61
CA ALA A 65 -19.56 0.08 1.65
C ALA A 65 -18.27 -0.65 1.25
N PHE A 66 -18.43 -1.79 0.58
CA PHE A 66 -17.31 -2.65 0.24
C PHE A 66 -17.46 -3.30 -1.12
N VAL A 67 -16.33 -3.52 -1.78
CA VAL A 67 -16.24 -4.16 -3.09
C VAL A 67 -15.08 -5.17 -3.10
N TRP A 68 -15.33 -6.37 -3.60
CA TRP A 68 -14.32 -7.43 -3.72
C TRP A 68 -13.35 -7.15 -4.86
N ALA A 69 -12.10 -7.60 -4.76
CA ALA A 69 -11.06 -7.30 -5.74
C ALA A 69 -11.46 -7.61 -7.20
N GLN A 70 -12.21 -8.69 -7.39
CA GLN A 70 -12.70 -9.13 -8.70
C GLN A 70 -13.70 -8.15 -9.37
N ASP A 71 -14.45 -7.37 -8.57
CA ASP A 71 -15.63 -6.60 -8.98
C ASP A 71 -15.34 -5.11 -9.25
N ILE A 72 -14.07 -4.75 -9.37
CA ILE A 72 -13.59 -3.36 -9.40
C ILE A 72 -12.30 -3.25 -10.23
N ARG A 73 -12.14 -2.09 -10.87
CA ARG A 73 -10.95 -1.71 -11.62
C ARG A 73 -10.50 -0.34 -11.12
N ILE A 74 -9.30 -0.28 -10.55
CA ILE A 74 -8.74 0.96 -9.98
C ILE A 74 -7.81 1.61 -11.01
N GLY A 75 -8.08 2.87 -11.31
CA GLY A 75 -7.15 3.76 -12.01
C GLY A 75 -6.57 4.79 -11.05
N LYS A 76 -5.84 5.77 -11.62
CA LYS A 76 -5.13 6.79 -10.82
C LYS A 76 -6.04 7.64 -9.93
N GLU A 77 -7.22 8.02 -10.44
CA GLU A 77 -8.14 8.96 -9.77
C GLU A 77 -9.55 8.40 -9.60
N VAL A 78 -9.87 7.32 -10.31
CA VAL A 78 -11.21 6.73 -10.34
C VAL A 78 -11.09 5.22 -10.25
N ALA A 79 -11.99 4.62 -9.45
CA ALA A 79 -12.23 3.20 -9.38
C ALA A 79 -13.65 2.90 -9.88
N PHE A 80 -13.75 2.03 -10.87
CA PHE A 80 -15.04 1.59 -11.40
C PHE A 80 -15.48 0.30 -10.72
N ILE A 81 -16.73 0.24 -10.26
CA ILE A 81 -17.30 -0.93 -9.60
C ILE A 81 -18.52 -1.45 -10.38
N GLN A 82 -18.71 -2.77 -10.38
CA GLN A 82 -19.92 -3.39 -10.94
C GLN A 82 -20.93 -3.76 -9.86
N LYS A 83 -20.45 -4.13 -8.68
CA LYS A 83 -21.28 -4.63 -7.60
C LYS A 83 -20.68 -4.25 -6.26
N SER A 84 -21.46 -3.56 -5.44
CA SER A 84 -21.09 -3.32 -4.05
C SER A 84 -21.73 -4.33 -3.11
N SER A 85 -21.18 -4.41 -1.91
CA SER A 85 -21.62 -5.27 -0.83
C SER A 85 -21.47 -4.53 0.50
N LYS A 86 -22.07 -5.09 1.55
CA LYS A 86 -21.91 -4.57 2.90
C LYS A 86 -20.48 -4.82 3.38
N LYS A 87 -19.88 -3.83 4.04
CA LYS A 87 -18.54 -3.96 4.63
C LYS A 87 -18.47 -5.14 5.62
N PRO A 88 -17.52 -6.09 5.42
CA PRO A 88 -17.27 -7.14 6.40
C PRO A 88 -16.83 -6.55 7.74
N THR A 89 -17.55 -6.91 8.81
CA THR A 89 -17.23 -6.48 10.18
C THR A 89 -16.26 -7.44 10.86
N GLU A 90 -16.37 -8.74 10.53
CA GLU A 90 -15.53 -9.80 11.05
C GLU A 90 -14.65 -10.35 9.93
N LEU A 91 -13.36 -10.49 10.23
CA LEU A 91 -12.36 -11.09 9.36
C LEU A 91 -11.71 -12.23 10.16
N ASP A 92 -11.22 -13.26 9.47
CA ASP A 92 -10.46 -14.32 10.13
C ASP A 92 -9.04 -13.85 10.54
N GLN A 93 -8.25 -14.75 11.10
CA GLN A 93 -6.90 -14.42 11.59
C GLN A 93 -5.88 -14.08 10.49
N TRP A 94 -6.16 -14.45 9.25
CA TRP A 94 -5.28 -14.24 8.10
C TRP A 94 -5.63 -12.98 7.32
N HIS A 95 -6.80 -12.39 7.57
CA HIS A 95 -7.24 -11.20 6.89
C HIS A 95 -7.32 -10.01 7.83
N CYS A 96 -6.87 -8.86 7.35
CA CYS A 96 -6.98 -7.63 8.13
C CYS A 96 -7.31 -6.43 7.24
N TRP A 97 -7.85 -5.39 7.88
CA TRP A 97 -7.96 -4.09 7.24
C TRP A 97 -6.61 -3.40 7.25
N GLY A 98 -6.19 -2.83 6.12
CA GLY A 98 -4.90 -2.14 6.00
C GLY A 98 -4.70 -1.06 7.07
N LYS A 99 -5.74 -0.28 7.40
CA LYS A 99 -5.68 0.70 8.50
C LYS A 99 -5.39 0.10 9.87
N LYS A 100 -5.74 -1.16 10.13
CA LYS A 100 -5.42 -1.83 11.40
C LYS A 100 -3.93 -2.14 11.55
N ILE A 101 -3.19 -2.20 10.44
CA ILE A 101 -1.73 -2.39 10.48
C ILE A 101 -1.04 -1.10 10.93
N ARG A 102 -1.62 0.08 10.61
CA ARG A 102 -1.06 1.36 11.06
C ARG A 102 -0.97 1.41 12.58
N LYS A 103 0.11 2.02 13.07
CA LYS A 103 0.51 2.10 14.48
C LYS A 103 0.92 0.77 15.10
N ASN A 104 0.97 -0.33 14.34
CA ASN A 104 1.59 -1.54 14.85
C ASN A 104 3.10 -1.29 15.03
N PRO A 105 3.71 -1.77 16.12
CA PRO A 105 5.15 -1.72 16.27
C PRO A 105 5.83 -2.59 15.21
N VAL A 106 6.99 -2.13 14.74
CA VAL A 106 7.87 -2.85 13.84
C VAL A 106 9.10 -3.27 14.62
N ILE A 107 9.26 -4.58 14.82
CA ILE A 107 10.36 -5.15 15.62
C ILE A 107 11.09 -6.22 14.84
N ASP A 108 12.38 -6.46 15.13
CA ASP A 108 13.03 -7.67 14.65
C ASP A 108 12.80 -8.86 15.59
N ARG A 109 13.24 -10.04 15.14
CA ARG A 109 13.21 -11.29 15.94
C ARG A 109 14.08 -11.26 17.21
N THR A 110 14.99 -10.30 17.34
CA THR A 110 15.80 -10.09 18.56
C THR A 110 15.12 -9.16 19.56
N GLY A 111 14.01 -8.52 19.16
CA GLY A 111 13.28 -7.55 19.96
C GLY A 111 13.77 -6.10 19.78
N LYS A 112 14.61 -5.83 18.78
CA LYS A 112 14.98 -4.46 18.41
C LYS A 112 13.75 -3.75 17.83
N ASP A 113 13.46 -2.57 18.36
CA ASP A 113 12.38 -1.70 17.90
C ASP A 113 12.86 -0.78 16.78
N PHE A 114 12.05 -0.65 15.73
CA PHE A 114 12.26 0.26 14.59
C PHE A 114 11.23 1.39 14.53
N GLY A 115 10.29 1.45 15.49
CA GLY A 115 9.19 2.41 15.50
C GLY A 115 7.86 1.78 15.09
N HIS A 116 6.87 2.61 14.73
CA HIS A 116 5.55 2.13 14.35
C HIS A 116 5.28 2.28 12.86
N VAL A 117 4.38 1.44 12.34
CA VAL A 117 3.86 1.59 10.98
C VAL A 117 3.13 2.93 10.85
N ARG A 118 3.64 3.81 9.99
CA ARG A 118 2.99 5.06 9.61
C ARG A 118 1.93 4.82 8.54
N ASP A 119 2.30 4.10 7.48
CA ASP A 119 1.40 3.72 6.41
C ASP A 119 1.80 2.39 5.77
N ILE A 120 0.91 1.83 4.96
CA ILE A 120 1.22 0.69 4.11
C ILE A 120 1.37 1.16 2.66
N LEU A 121 2.29 0.53 1.94
CA LEU A 121 2.65 0.85 0.57
C LEU A 121 2.10 -0.25 -0.34
N LEU A 122 1.12 0.11 -1.16
CA LEU A 122 0.56 -0.76 -2.17
C LEU A 122 1.38 -0.62 -3.46
N ARG A 123 1.40 -1.69 -4.25
CA ARG A 123 1.85 -1.66 -5.64
C ARG A 123 1.08 -0.60 -6.44
N ASP A 124 1.67 -0.15 -7.53
CA ASP A 124 1.08 0.83 -8.45
C ASP A 124 -0.32 0.43 -8.99
N ASP A 125 -0.57 -0.86 -9.15
CA ASP A 125 -1.85 -1.46 -9.53
C ASP A 125 -2.86 -1.62 -8.38
N PHE A 126 -2.48 -1.26 -7.15
CA PHE A 126 -3.25 -1.41 -5.91
C PHE A 126 -3.63 -2.85 -5.54
N ALA A 127 -3.07 -3.86 -6.20
CA ALA A 127 -3.47 -5.26 -6.02
C ALA A 127 -2.67 -5.98 -4.92
N PHE A 128 -1.50 -5.47 -4.55
CA PHE A 128 -0.58 -6.12 -3.61
C PHE A 128 -0.02 -5.13 -2.61
N LEU A 129 0.23 -5.60 -1.39
CA LEU A 129 1.07 -4.89 -0.42
C LEU A 129 2.54 -5.11 -0.79
N GLU A 130 3.23 -4.01 -1.08
CA GLU A 130 4.63 -4.02 -1.53
C GLU A 130 5.60 -3.57 -0.44
N GLY A 131 5.13 -2.79 0.55
CA GLY A 131 5.97 -2.36 1.65
C GLY A 131 5.22 -1.72 2.79
N ILE A 132 5.99 -1.34 3.80
CA ILE A 132 5.53 -0.69 5.02
C ILE A 132 6.35 0.57 5.22
N GLU A 133 5.68 1.70 5.34
CA GLU A 133 6.28 2.96 5.78
C GLU A 133 6.25 2.99 7.30
N ILE A 134 7.41 3.23 7.88
CA ILE A 134 7.65 3.36 9.31
C ILE A 134 7.75 4.85 9.64
N GLU A 135 7.55 5.20 10.90
CA GLU A 135 7.89 6.52 11.42
C GLU A 135 9.32 6.95 11.03
N ASP A 136 9.58 8.26 11.08
CA ASP A 136 10.88 8.87 10.76
C ASP A 136 11.38 8.66 9.31
N GLY A 137 10.46 8.40 8.37
CA GLY A 137 10.78 8.27 6.95
C GLY A 137 11.50 6.97 6.61
N LEU A 138 11.44 5.98 7.49
CA LEU A 138 11.96 4.64 7.21
C LEU A 138 10.94 3.83 6.40
N TYR A 139 11.41 2.95 5.53
CA TYR A 139 10.53 2.01 4.85
C TYR A 139 11.16 0.63 4.73
N ILE A 140 10.28 -0.38 4.64
CA ILE A 140 10.63 -1.78 4.50
C ILE A 140 9.84 -2.38 3.34
N GLU A 141 10.54 -3.01 2.39
CA GLU A 141 9.92 -3.77 1.30
C GLU A 141 9.43 -5.13 1.81
N CYS A 142 8.18 -5.47 1.49
CA CYS A 142 7.58 -6.74 1.85
C CYS A 142 8.27 -7.90 1.13
N SER A 143 8.74 -8.88 1.91
CA SER A 143 9.43 -10.08 1.46
C SER A 143 9.13 -11.24 2.41
N ASP A 144 9.58 -12.45 2.05
CA ASP A 144 9.42 -13.67 2.89
C ASP A 144 10.01 -13.53 4.31
N ASP A 145 10.87 -12.53 4.50
CA ASP A 145 11.52 -12.22 5.76
C ASP A 145 10.68 -11.35 6.70
N ILE A 146 9.48 -10.93 6.27
CA ILE A 146 8.57 -10.08 7.03
C ILE A 146 7.29 -10.83 7.36
N SER A 147 6.94 -10.80 8.63
CA SER A 147 5.74 -11.41 9.17
C SER A 147 4.82 -10.33 9.70
N ILE A 148 3.77 -10.01 8.96
CA ILE A 148 2.74 -9.06 9.37
C ILE A 148 1.69 -9.80 10.19
N ARG A 149 1.36 -9.24 11.35
CA ARG A 149 0.28 -9.70 12.23
C ARG A 149 -0.62 -8.52 12.56
N ASN A 150 -1.82 -8.82 13.05
CA ASN A 150 -2.81 -7.80 13.41
C ASN A 150 -2.31 -6.80 14.47
N THR A 151 -1.28 -7.13 15.23
CA THR A 151 -0.78 -6.31 16.36
C THR A 151 0.69 -5.93 16.26
N VAL A 152 1.44 -6.47 15.30
CA VAL A 152 2.90 -6.30 15.21
C VAL A 152 3.38 -6.66 13.81
N VAL A 153 4.41 -5.97 13.34
CA VAL A 153 5.19 -6.35 12.16
C VAL A 153 6.53 -6.88 12.64
N VAL A 154 6.85 -8.13 12.32
CA VAL A 154 8.10 -8.77 12.70
C VAL A 154 8.99 -8.90 11.48
N VAL A 155 10.17 -8.30 11.52
CA VAL A 155 11.15 -8.35 10.44
C VAL A 155 12.32 -9.27 10.80
N SER A 156 12.88 -9.94 9.81
CA SER A 156 14.08 -10.74 10.02
C SER A 156 15.31 -9.83 10.11
N PRO A 157 16.39 -10.23 10.80
CA PRO A 157 17.59 -9.40 10.97
C PRO A 157 18.28 -8.98 9.68
N ASN A 158 17.99 -9.68 8.57
CA ASN A 158 18.58 -9.45 7.26
C ASN A 158 17.73 -8.50 6.38
N VAL A 159 16.57 -8.06 6.87
CA VAL A 159 15.72 -7.11 6.14
C VAL A 159 16.45 -5.79 6.01
N THR A 160 16.49 -5.27 4.78
CA THR A 160 17.03 -3.94 4.53
C THR A 160 15.97 -2.91 4.90
N ILE A 161 16.30 -2.02 5.82
CA ILE A 161 15.49 -0.84 6.12
C ILE A 161 16.11 0.31 5.35
N HIS A 162 15.27 0.94 4.56
CA HIS A 162 15.66 2.05 3.72
C HIS A 162 15.22 3.34 4.38
N GLU A 163 16.06 4.37 4.29
CA GLU A 163 15.63 5.73 4.56
C GLU A 163 14.97 6.27 3.29
N GLU A 164 13.90 7.05 3.44
CA GLU A 164 13.33 7.88 2.38
C GLU A 164 14.42 8.88 1.97
N SER A 165 15.30 8.43 1.07
CA SER A 165 16.17 9.34 0.36
C SER A 165 15.24 10.22 -0.45
N SER A 166 15.08 11.49 -0.04
CA SER A 166 14.62 12.52 -0.96
C SER A 166 15.43 12.29 -2.22
N CYS A 167 14.77 11.94 -3.33
CA CYS A 167 15.44 11.83 -4.61
C CYS A 167 16.19 13.15 -4.79
N ASP A 168 17.52 13.12 -4.59
CA ASP A 168 18.35 14.25 -4.97
C ASP A 168 17.98 14.53 -6.42
N GLU A 169 17.48 15.74 -6.67
CA GLU A 169 17.12 16.24 -8.01
C GLU A 169 18.28 16.08 -9.02
N ASP A 170 19.48 15.78 -8.54
CA ASP A 170 20.71 15.59 -9.29
C ASP A 170 20.92 14.19 -9.88
N SER A 171 20.07 13.20 -9.58
CA SER A 171 20.20 11.84 -10.16
C SER A 171 19.29 11.57 -11.36
N SER A 172 18.53 12.56 -11.82
CA SER A 172 17.81 12.44 -13.09
C SER A 172 18.82 12.24 -14.22
N TRP A 173 18.60 11.26 -15.10
CA TRP A 173 19.41 11.07 -16.32
C TRP A 173 19.47 12.33 -17.19
N TRP A 174 18.54 13.29 -16.99
CA TRP A 174 18.58 14.65 -17.51
C TRP A 174 19.73 15.50 -16.96
N GLY A 175 20.11 15.37 -15.69
CA GLY A 175 21.27 16.05 -15.10
C GLY A 175 22.59 15.67 -15.77
N ARG A 176 22.72 14.41 -16.22
CA ARG A 176 23.87 13.93 -17.02
C ARG A 176 23.89 14.49 -18.45
N LEU A 177 22.74 14.89 -18.98
CA LEU A 177 22.61 15.53 -20.30
C LEU A 177 22.90 17.03 -20.27
N LEU A 178 22.68 17.68 -19.11
CA LEU A 178 22.88 19.13 -18.94
C LEU A 178 24.31 19.53 -18.56
N GLY A 179 25.22 18.57 -18.42
CA GLY A 179 26.67 18.81 -18.46
C GLY A 179 27.16 19.88 -17.47
N LYS A 180 26.72 19.82 -16.21
CA LYS A 180 27.35 20.60 -15.14
C LYS A 180 28.48 19.80 -14.49
N ASP A 181 29.50 19.53 -15.29
CA ASP A 181 30.87 19.44 -14.78
C ASP A 181 31.57 20.75 -15.17
N SER A 182 31.58 21.70 -14.23
CA SER A 182 32.50 22.85 -14.24
C SER A 182 32.64 23.41 -12.84
#